data_AF-A0A2H6ELP2-F1
#
_entry.id   AF-A0A2H6ELP2-F1
#
_cell.length_a   1.000
_cell.length_b   1.000
_cell.length_c   1.000
_cell.angle_alpha   90.00
_cell.angle_beta   90.00
_cell.angle_gamma   90.00
#
_symmetry.space_group_name_H-M   'P 1'
#
loop_
_entity.id
_entity.type
_entity.pdbx_description
1 polymer ?
#
loop_
_entity_poly.entity_id
_entity_poly.type
_entity_poly.pdbx_seq_one_letter_code
_entity_poly.pdbx_strand_id
1 'polypeptide(L)'
;MIKSLLKTNNLTPQELSNEQLVLCKVFLEKSKEYYYHNEMRRLEKIEKEAIIRDLQEFKKAKEMRYKLRTSSPDNWFNNWHVYRSIINELSKRDVLTPEVN
;
A
#
# COMPACT_ATOMS: atom_id res chain seq x y z
N MET A 1 13.54 -7.19 -9.59
CA MET A 1 12.37 -7.99 -10.00
C MET A 1 11.13 -7.65 -9.18
N ILE A 2 11.08 -7.85 -7.86
CA ILE A 2 9.87 -7.54 -7.05
C ILE A 2 9.54 -6.03 -7.02
N LYS A 3 10.56 -5.17 -6.88
CA LYS A 3 10.39 -3.71 -6.99
C LYS A 3 9.84 -3.24 -8.35
N SER A 4 10.08 -3.95 -9.45
CA SER A 4 9.51 -3.57 -10.76
C SER A 4 8.06 -4.04 -10.89
N LEU A 5 7.72 -5.21 -10.35
CA LEU A 5 6.35 -5.72 -10.28
C LEU A 5 5.45 -4.76 -9.47
N LEU A 6 5.92 -4.30 -8.30
CA LEU A 6 5.17 -3.40 -7.43
C LEU A 6 5.18 -1.92 -7.85
N LYS A 7 5.98 -1.54 -8.86
CA LYS A 7 6.08 -0.14 -9.33
C LYS A 7 4.93 0.25 -10.25
N THR A 8 4.33 -0.72 -10.93
CA THR A 8 3.14 -0.51 -11.74
C THR A 8 1.94 -0.64 -10.81
N ASN A 9 1.14 0.42 -10.64
CA ASN A 9 -0.13 0.38 -9.91
C ASN A 9 -1.17 -0.62 -10.48
N ASN A 10 -0.79 -1.40 -11.50
CA ASN A 10 -1.56 -2.45 -12.17
C ASN A 10 -0.98 -3.83 -11.87
N LEU A 11 -0.54 -4.08 -10.63
CA LEU A 11 -0.18 -5.43 -10.24
C LEU A 11 -1.47 -6.27 -10.21
N THR A 12 -1.54 -7.32 -11.03
CA THR A 12 -2.64 -8.30 -11.04
C THR A 12 -2.21 -9.53 -10.26
N PRO A 13 -2.58 -9.69 -8.97
CA PRO A 13 -2.09 -10.81 -8.15
C PRO A 13 -2.41 -12.18 -8.75
N GLN A 14 -3.50 -12.31 -9.50
CA GLN A 14 -3.87 -13.56 -10.16
C GLN A 14 -2.82 -14.06 -11.17
N GLU A 15 -2.05 -13.14 -11.77
CA GLU A 15 -1.04 -13.47 -12.78
C GLU A 15 0.30 -13.89 -12.16
N LEU A 16 0.47 -13.72 -10.85
CA LEU A 16 1.70 -14.05 -10.14
C LEU A 16 1.74 -15.54 -9.77
N SER A 17 2.93 -16.15 -9.82
CA SER A 17 3.16 -17.47 -9.25
C SER A 17 3.07 -17.45 -7.73
N ASN A 18 2.88 -18.60 -7.08
CA ASN A 18 2.83 -18.69 -5.62
C ASN A 18 4.13 -18.16 -4.97
N GLU A 19 5.28 -18.49 -5.55
CA GLU A 19 6.58 -17.98 -5.08
C GLU A 19 6.64 -16.45 -5.18
N GLN A 20 6.18 -15.87 -6.29
CA GLN A 20 6.13 -14.42 -6.47
C GLN A 20 5.19 -13.75 -5.45
N LEU A 21 4.04 -14.35 -5.16
CA LEU A 21 3.10 -13.85 -4.14
C LEU A 21 3.73 -13.85 -2.74
N VAL A 22 4.40 -14.94 -2.34
CA VAL A 22 5.10 -15.03 -1.05
C VAL A 22 6.22 -14.00 -0.97
N LEU A 23 7.03 -13.90 -2.02
CA LEU A 23 8.11 -12.91 -2.10
C LEU A 23 7.58 -11.47 -2.06
N CYS A 24 6.46 -11.19 -2.72
CA CYS A 24 5.77 -9.90 -2.64
C CYS A 24 5.31 -9.60 -1.21
N LYS A 25 4.66 -10.56 -0.52
CA LYS A 25 4.23 -10.41 0.88
C LYS A 25 5.41 -10.05 1.78
N VAL A 26 6.47 -10.87 1.78
CA VAL A 26 7.65 -10.65 2.62
C VAL A 26 8.32 -9.31 2.32
N PHE A 27 8.44 -8.96 1.03
CA PHE A 27 9.04 -7.69 0.64
C PHE A 27 8.22 -6.48 1.11
N LEU A 28 6.89 -6.55 0.96
CA LEU A 28 5.98 -5.48 1.38
C LEU A 28 6.02 -5.29 2.90
N GLU A 29 5.99 -6.38 3.67
CA GLU A 29 6.08 -6.36 5.14
C GLU A 29 7.39 -5.70 5.62
N LYS A 30 8.52 -6.07 4.99
CA LYS A 30 9.84 -5.46 5.26
C LYS A 30 9.93 -3.99 4.85
N SER A 31 9.07 -3.53 3.95
CA SER A 31 9.09 -2.19 3.38
C SER A 31 7.93 -1.30 3.86
N LYS A 32 7.16 -1.75 4.87
CA LYS A 32 5.92 -1.08 5.30
C LYS A 32 6.12 0.39 5.66
N GLU A 33 7.18 0.72 6.41
CA GLU A 33 7.47 2.10 6.81
C GLU A 33 7.78 3.00 5.61
N TYR A 34 8.54 2.48 4.65
CA TYR A 34 8.85 3.20 3.43
C TYR A 34 7.58 3.57 2.66
N TYR A 35 6.66 2.60 2.49
CA TYR A 35 5.40 2.85 1.77
C TYR A 35 4.47 3.79 2.54
N TYR A 36 4.41 3.68 3.87
CA TYR A 36 3.65 4.58 4.72
C TYR A 36 4.14 6.03 4.58
N HIS A 37 5.44 6.26 4.68
CA HIS A 37 6.02 7.60 4.52
C HIS A 37 5.87 8.13 3.09
N ASN A 38 5.94 7.26 2.08
CA ASN A 38 5.73 7.67 0.71
C ASN A 38 4.28 8.13 0.46
N GLU A 39 3.30 7.41 1.01
CA GLU A 39 1.89 7.79 0.94
C GLU A 39 1.61 9.11 1.68
N MET A 40 2.22 9.31 2.85
CA MET A 40 2.17 10.59 3.57
C MET A 40 2.67 11.76 2.72
N ARG A 41 3.81 11.60 2.03
CA ARG A 41 4.36 12.63 1.13
C ARG A 41 3.46 12.87 -0.09
N ARG A 42 2.87 11.81 -0.65
CA ARG A 42 1.92 11.90 -1.77
C ARG A 42 0.70 12.72 -1.38
N LEU A 43 0.09 12.43 -0.23
CA LEU A 43 -1.08 13.17 0.26
C LEU A 43 -0.74 14.62 0.60
N GLU A 44 0.44 14.89 1.15
CA GLU A 44 0.91 16.26 1.37
C GLU A 44 1.06 17.05 0.06
N LYS A 45 1.59 16.42 -0.98
CA LYS A 45 1.70 17.04 -2.31
C LYS A 45 0.31 17.35 -2.88
N ILE A 46 -0.62 16.39 -2.82
CA ILE A 46 -2.00 16.59 -3.30
C ILE A 46 -2.69 17.69 -2.51
N GLU A 47 -2.56 17.71 -1.18
CA GLU A 47 -3.10 18.77 -0.32
C GLU A 47 -2.57 20.15 -0.74
N LYS A 48 -1.25 20.28 -0.95
CA LYS A 48 -0.61 21.53 -1.40
C LYS A 48 -1.02 21.97 -2.80
N GLU A 49 -1.32 21.05 -3.71
CA GLU A 49 -1.77 21.37 -5.06
C GLU A 49 -3.26 21.74 -5.07
N ALA A 50 -4.07 21.04 -4.28
CA ALA A 50 -5.52 21.24 -4.22
C ALA A 50 -5.91 22.57 -3.57
N ILE A 51 -5.12 23.10 -2.61
CA ILE A 51 -5.42 24.39 -1.96
C ILE A 51 -5.55 25.56 -2.94
N ILE A 52 -4.87 25.47 -4.10
CA ILE A 52 -4.88 26.49 -5.15
C ILE A 52 -6.01 26.25 -6.15
N ARG A 53 -6.46 25.00 -6.31
CA ARG A 53 -7.35 24.58 -7.40
C ARG A 53 -8.80 24.41 -6.98
N ASP A 54 -9.03 23.67 -5.90
CA ASP A 54 -10.37 23.22 -5.49
C ASP A 54 -10.44 23.00 -3.97
N LEU A 55 -11.35 23.71 -3.31
CA LEU A 55 -11.55 23.64 -1.86
C LEU A 55 -12.05 22.27 -1.38
N GLN A 56 -12.87 21.58 -2.17
CA GLN A 56 -13.38 20.24 -1.86
C GLN A 56 -12.26 19.20 -1.99
N GLU A 57 -11.45 19.28 -3.04
CA GLU A 57 -10.26 18.42 -3.19
C GLU A 57 -9.28 18.63 -2.04
N PHE A 58 -9.06 19.88 -1.64
CA PHE A 58 -8.22 20.21 -0.49
C PHE A 58 -8.74 19.60 0.81
N LYS A 59 -10.04 19.77 1.09
CA LYS A 59 -10.67 19.17 2.29
C LYS A 59 -10.52 17.65 2.31
N LYS A 60 -10.76 16.99 1.17
CA LYS A 60 -10.61 15.53 1.02
C LYS A 60 -9.16 15.10 1.28
N ALA A 61 -8.19 15.75 0.63
CA ALA A 61 -6.77 15.43 0.80
C ALA A 61 -6.30 15.62 2.25
N LYS A 62 -6.72 16.71 2.88
CA LYS A 62 -6.45 17.01 4.29
C LYS A 62 -7.02 15.95 5.22
N GLU A 63 -8.27 15.52 5.00
CA GLU A 63 -8.90 14.46 5.79
C GLU A 63 -8.17 13.11 5.62
N MET A 64 -7.83 12.74 4.39
CA MET A 64 -7.07 11.50 4.11
C MET A 64 -5.70 11.51 4.81
N ARG A 65 -4.97 12.63 4.73
CA ARG A 65 -3.66 12.77 5.37
C ARG A 65 -3.77 12.74 6.89
N TYR A 66 -4.80 13.36 7.46
CA TYR A 66 -5.06 13.31 8.88
C TYR A 66 -5.33 11.88 9.34
N LYS A 67 -6.22 11.15 8.67
CA LYS A 67 -6.53 9.73 8.95
C LYS A 67 -5.28 8.86 8.88
N LEU A 68 -4.44 9.05 7.86
CA LEU A 68 -3.19 8.33 7.71
C LEU A 68 -2.25 8.62 8.89
N ARG A 69 -2.06 9.89 9.24
CA ARG A 69 -1.19 10.33 10.34
C ARG A 69 -1.64 9.78 11.70
N THR A 70 -2.94 9.64 11.93
CA THR A 70 -3.49 9.09 13.18
C THR A 70 -3.52 7.56 13.21
N SER A 71 -3.22 6.90 12.08
CA SER A 71 -3.09 5.45 12.02
C SER A 71 -1.64 5.05 12.35
N SER A 72 -1.45 3.92 13.02
CA SER A 72 -0.13 3.29 13.05
C SER A 72 0.25 2.81 11.63
N PRO A 73 1.56 2.74 11.30
CA PRO A 73 2.01 2.19 10.03
C PRO A 73 1.47 0.77 9.79
N ASP A 74 1.40 -0.06 10.82
CA ASP A 74 0.86 -1.43 10.74
C ASP A 74 -0.63 -1.44 10.38
N ASN A 75 -1.43 -0.61 11.06
CA ASN A 75 -2.86 -0.54 10.79
C ASN A 75 -3.15 0.00 9.38
N TRP A 76 -2.38 0.99 8.92
CA TRP A 76 -2.51 1.47 7.54
C TRP A 76 -2.11 0.38 6.54
N PHE A 77 -0.97 -0.28 6.76
CA PHE A 77 -0.41 -1.29 5.86
C PHE A 77 -1.37 -2.47 5.68
N ASN A 78 -1.99 -2.95 6.76
CA ASN A 78 -2.99 -4.02 6.71
C ASN A 78 -4.25 -3.64 5.91
N ASN A 79 -4.55 -2.35 5.82
CA ASN A 79 -5.68 -1.82 5.05
C ASN A 79 -5.28 -1.34 3.64
N TRP A 80 -3.99 -1.34 3.32
CA TRP A 80 -3.50 -0.87 2.03
C TRP A 80 -3.88 -1.84 0.92
N HIS A 81 -4.52 -1.33 -0.14
CA HIS A 81 -5.14 -2.15 -1.18
C HIS A 81 -4.18 -3.12 -1.88
N VAL A 82 -2.92 -2.71 -2.09
CA VAL A 82 -1.89 -3.57 -2.71
C VAL A 82 -1.56 -4.75 -1.79
N TYR A 83 -1.38 -4.52 -0.50
CA TYR A 83 -1.11 -5.61 0.44
C TYR A 83 -2.32 -6.54 0.56
N ARG A 84 -3.52 -5.98 0.69
CA ARG A 84 -4.78 -6.77 0.74
C ARG A 84 -4.98 -7.63 -0.50
N SER A 85 -4.63 -7.13 -1.69
CA SER A 85 -4.80 -7.90 -2.92
C SER A 85 -3.87 -9.11 -2.98
N ILE A 86 -2.63 -8.97 -2.49
CA ILE A 86 -1.67 -10.08 -2.34
C ILE A 86 -2.15 -11.10 -1.30
N ILE A 87 -2.57 -10.65 -0.12
CA ILE A 87 -3.04 -11.55 0.96
C ILE A 87 -4.29 -12.31 0.53
N ASN A 88 -5.26 -11.62 -0.08
CA ASN A 88 -6.48 -12.26 -0.58
C ASN A 88 -6.16 -13.35 -1.61
N GLU A 89 -5.18 -13.13 -2.49
CA GLU A 89 -4.80 -14.12 -3.49
C GLU A 89 -4.06 -15.31 -2.87
N LEU A 90 -3.16 -15.08 -1.91
CA LEU A 90 -2.51 -16.15 -1.14
C LEU A 90 -3.53 -17.01 -0.39
N SER A 91 -4.52 -16.38 0.26
CA SER A 91 -5.58 -17.10 0.98
C SER A 91 -6.47 -17.92 0.03
N LYS A 92 -6.80 -17.41 -1.16
CA LYS A 92 -7.57 -18.17 -2.16
C LYS A 92 -6.85 -19.43 -2.64
N ARG A 93 -5.52 -19.39 -2.68
CA ARG A 93 -4.67 -20.48 -3.17
C ARG A 93 -4.20 -21.42 -2.06
N ASP A 94 -4.64 -21.19 -0.82
CA ASP A 94 -4.24 -21.95 0.37
C ASP A 94 -2.70 -22.06 0.51
N VAL A 95 -1.99 -20.98 0.17
CA VAL A 95 -0.52 -20.95 0.24
C VAL A 95 -0.12 -20.55 1.66
N LEU A 96 0.43 -21.52 2.42
CA LEU A 96 1.05 -21.26 3.71
C LEU A 96 2.24 -20.30 3.52
N THR A 97 2.16 -19.12 4.13
CA THR A 97 3.26 -18.16 4.10
C THR A 97 3.99 -18.17 5.44
N PRO A 98 5.33 -18.20 5.46
CA PRO A 98 6.09 -18.11 6.71
C PRO A 98 5.80 -16.76 7.40
N GLU A 99 5.70 -16.80 8.73
CA GLU A 99 5.69 -15.60 9.56
C GLU A 99 7.06 -14.91 9.46
N VAL A 100 7.06 -13.61 9.22
CA VAL A 100 8.29 -12.81 9.18
C VAL A 100 8.56 -12.34 10.61
N ASN A 101 9.49 -13.02 11.29
CA ASN A 101 10.05 -12.60 12.58
C ASN A 101 10.91 -11.32 12.46
#